data_AF-A0A1V4SJV3-F1
#
_entry.id   AF-A0A1V4SJV3-F1
#
_cell.length_a   1.000
_cell.length_b   1.000
_cell.length_c   1.000
_cell.angle_alpha   90.00
_cell.angle_beta   90.00
_cell.angle_gamma   90.00
#
_symmetry.space_group_name_H-M   'P 1'
#
loop_
_entity.id
_entity.type
_entity.pdbx_description
1 polymer ?
#
loop_
_entity_poly.entity_id
_entity_poly.type
_entity_poly.pdbx_seq_one_letter_code
_entity_poly.pdbx_strand_id
1 'polypeptide(L)'
;MPGYFFTYIDGIPEEMKNRLFSVQHLLALAMVIAAWVMVIILFRDKTLDSKWKAVTCMSFLPPLLEIAQMLWYKSVGEFSWSYTLPLHLCSLMAVILPVMAITRNRLLQEYSFAIGLAPALMTLITPDVYYYPALSFIYIQTMLVHGIICLIPLFMVFCMGFRPDIRRLPKVIAILVGLAAAMVPVNKLTGGNYFFLSYPAPGSPMEAFAQAVGSPWYLIPTFLLGCVLWAGSYLPFIISSHIPERKYGLKGNLRKALRPKASEAETKESALQR
;
A
#
# COMPACT_ATOMS: atom_id res chain seq x y z
N MET A 1 -30.56 1.21 10.89
CA MET A 1 -29.40 0.61 10.18
C MET A 1 -28.25 0.08 11.08
N PRO A 2 -28.41 -0.45 12.33
CA PRO A 2 -27.26 -1.03 13.05
C PRO A 2 -27.06 -2.55 12.91
N GLY A 3 -28.00 -3.30 12.31
CA GLY A 3 -28.00 -4.77 12.39
C GLY A 3 -27.03 -5.53 11.48
N TYR A 4 -26.39 -4.87 10.50
CA TYR A 4 -25.67 -5.55 9.42
C TYR A 4 -24.18 -5.19 9.31
N PHE A 5 -23.64 -4.48 10.30
CA PHE A 5 -22.25 -3.99 10.24
C PHE A 5 -21.23 -5.14 10.12
N PHE A 6 -21.38 -6.18 10.95
CA PHE A 6 -20.51 -7.36 10.97
C PHE A 6 -21.11 -8.57 10.23
N THR A 7 -22.13 -8.37 9.41
CA THR A 7 -22.85 -9.48 8.77
C THR A 7 -22.16 -9.89 7.47
N TYR A 8 -22.03 -11.20 7.25
CA TYR A 8 -21.55 -11.73 5.99
C TYR A 8 -22.58 -11.51 4.86
N ILE A 9 -22.17 -11.54 3.59
CA ILE A 9 -23.03 -11.09 2.48
C ILE A 9 -24.36 -11.84 2.38
N ASP A 10 -24.37 -13.12 2.75
CA ASP A 10 -25.57 -13.98 2.70
C ASP A 10 -26.63 -13.57 3.72
N GLY A 11 -26.22 -12.89 4.80
CA GLY A 11 -27.13 -12.36 5.81
C GLY A 11 -27.62 -10.94 5.50
N ILE A 12 -27.23 -10.34 4.36
CA ILE A 12 -27.61 -8.97 4.00
C ILE A 12 -28.75 -9.01 2.96
N PRO A 13 -29.93 -8.44 3.29
CA PRO A 13 -31.03 -8.26 2.34
C PRO A 13 -30.61 -7.61 1.02
N GLU A 14 -31.17 -8.09 -0.09
CA GLU A 14 -30.85 -7.63 -1.45
C GLU A 14 -31.05 -6.12 -1.63
N GLU A 15 -32.09 -5.54 -1.03
CA GLU A 15 -32.38 -4.11 -1.09
C GLU A 15 -31.32 -3.22 -0.42
N MET A 16 -30.48 -3.79 0.44
CA MET A 16 -29.36 -3.07 1.07
C MET A 16 -28.02 -3.31 0.36
N LYS A 17 -27.94 -4.30 -0.53
CA LYS A 17 -26.72 -4.53 -1.30
C LYS A 17 -26.43 -3.34 -2.19
N ASN A 18 -25.16 -2.99 -2.24
CA ASN A 18 -24.72 -1.82 -2.95
C ASN A 18 -24.39 -2.18 -4.41
N ARG A 19 -24.25 -1.17 -5.27
CA ARG A 19 -23.85 -1.35 -6.66
C ARG A 19 -22.55 -0.63 -6.92
N LEU A 20 -21.80 -1.11 -7.90
CA LEU A 20 -20.61 -0.42 -8.37
C LEU A 20 -20.98 1.01 -8.80
N PHE A 21 -20.20 1.99 -8.36
CA PHE A 21 -20.44 3.43 -8.58
C PHE A 21 -21.77 3.99 -8.05
N SER A 22 -22.35 3.39 -7.00
CA SER A 22 -23.48 4.02 -6.31
C SER A 22 -23.09 5.37 -5.67
N VAL A 23 -24.09 6.18 -5.33
CA VAL A 23 -23.88 7.45 -4.60
C VAL A 23 -23.09 7.23 -3.31
N GLN A 24 -23.38 6.16 -2.57
CA GLN A 24 -22.65 5.82 -1.34
C GLN A 24 -21.17 5.52 -1.61
N HIS A 25 -20.88 4.81 -2.71
CA HIS A 25 -19.51 4.52 -3.11
C HIS A 25 -18.76 5.78 -3.55
N LEU A 26 -19.40 6.64 -4.36
CA LEU A 26 -18.81 7.91 -4.79
C LEU A 26 -18.53 8.85 -3.60
N LEU A 27 -19.43 8.88 -2.61
CA LEU A 27 -19.19 9.61 -1.35
C LEU A 27 -18.01 9.02 -0.57
N ALA A 28 -17.88 7.70 -0.50
CA ALA A 28 -16.73 7.05 0.13
C ALA A 28 -15.41 7.41 -0.55
N LEU A 29 -15.37 7.40 -1.89
CA LEU A 29 -14.22 7.86 -2.67
C LEU A 29 -13.88 9.32 -2.41
N ALA A 30 -14.90 10.19 -2.40
CA ALA A 30 -14.71 11.61 -2.10
C ALA A 30 -14.14 11.82 -0.69
N MET A 31 -14.60 11.05 0.30
CA MET A 31 -14.06 11.11 1.67
C MET A 31 -12.61 10.64 1.74
N VAL A 32 -12.24 9.56 1.03
CA VAL A 32 -10.86 9.08 0.95
C VAL A 32 -9.94 10.15 0.35
N ILE A 33 -10.35 10.76 -0.78
CA ILE A 33 -9.58 11.83 -1.42
C ILE A 33 -9.48 13.06 -0.51
N ALA A 34 -10.58 13.47 0.13
CA ALA A 34 -10.59 14.57 1.09
C ALA A 34 -9.62 14.32 2.26
N ALA A 35 -9.60 13.09 2.78
CA ALA A 35 -8.66 12.69 3.84
C ALA A 35 -7.20 12.76 3.35
N TRP A 36 -6.91 12.33 2.12
CA TRP A 36 -5.58 12.46 1.53
C TRP A 36 -5.13 13.91 1.43
N VAL A 37 -5.97 14.78 0.86
CA VAL A 37 -5.69 16.21 0.71
C VAL A 37 -5.48 16.86 2.07
N MET A 38 -6.33 16.55 3.06
CA MET A 38 -6.20 17.04 4.43
C MET A 38 -4.86 16.64 5.04
N VAL A 39 -4.49 15.36 4.99
CA VAL A 39 -3.21 14.87 5.54
C VAL A 39 -2.02 15.54 4.85
N ILE A 40 -2.05 15.68 3.52
CA ILE A 40 -0.98 16.34 2.76
C ILE A 40 -0.84 17.81 3.20
N ILE A 41 -1.95 18.55 3.30
CA ILE A 41 -1.92 19.97 3.71
C ILE A 41 -1.39 20.12 5.14
N LEU A 42 -1.85 19.29 6.07
CA LEU A 42 -1.45 19.37 7.48
C LEU A 42 0.04 19.11 7.71
N PHE A 43 0.66 18.30 6.83
CA PHE A 43 2.04 17.86 7.00
C PHE A 43 3.03 18.43 5.99
N ARG A 44 2.60 19.10 4.91
CA ARG A 44 3.52 19.61 3.85
C ARG A 44 4.62 20.50 4.41
N ASP A 45 4.30 21.33 5.40
CA ASP A 45 5.21 22.33 6.00
C ASP A 45 5.89 21.81 7.29
N LYS A 46 5.62 20.57 7.69
CA LYS A 46 6.24 19.96 8.88
C LYS A 46 7.66 19.48 8.61
N THR A 47 8.42 19.29 9.69
CA THR A 47 9.78 18.74 9.62
C THR A 47 9.78 17.32 9.04
N LEU A 48 10.90 16.90 8.47
CA LEU A 48 11.04 15.55 7.92
C LEU A 48 10.85 14.47 8.99
N ASP A 49 11.24 14.73 10.24
CA ASP A 49 11.03 13.80 11.34
C ASP A 49 9.54 13.60 11.66
N SER A 50 8.76 14.69 11.72
CA SER A 50 7.30 14.62 11.88
C SER A 50 6.64 13.89 10.71
N LYS A 51 7.12 14.08 9.48
CA LYS A 51 6.62 13.37 8.29
C LYS A 51 6.90 11.87 8.37
N TRP A 52 8.10 11.46 8.78
CA TRP A 52 8.40 10.03 8.99
C TRP A 52 7.57 9.43 10.12
N LYS A 53 7.38 10.15 11.23
CA LYS A 53 6.48 9.71 12.32
C LYS A 53 5.05 9.49 11.82
N ALA A 54 4.54 10.39 10.98
CA ALA A 54 3.22 10.23 10.35
C ALA A 54 3.17 8.98 9.46
N VAL A 55 4.16 8.80 8.58
CA VAL A 55 4.26 7.59 7.73
C VAL A 55 4.32 6.32 8.57
N THR A 56 5.13 6.29 9.63
CA THR A 56 5.20 5.15 10.55
C THR A 56 3.86 4.88 11.19
N CYS A 57 3.20 5.88 11.77
CA CYS A 57 1.88 5.73 12.39
C CYS A 57 0.83 5.18 11.40
N MET A 58 0.71 5.81 10.22
CA MET A 58 -0.23 5.37 9.19
C MET A 58 0.09 3.95 8.69
N SER A 59 1.37 3.60 8.56
CA SER A 59 1.78 2.30 8.01
C SER A 59 1.38 1.10 8.87
N PHE A 60 1.21 1.28 10.18
CA PHE A 60 0.76 0.23 11.09
C PHE A 60 -0.75 0.00 11.06
N LEU A 61 -1.53 0.87 10.44
CA LEU A 61 -2.98 0.72 10.40
C LEU A 61 -3.44 -0.41 9.44
N PRO A 62 -2.91 -0.57 8.21
CA PRO A 62 -3.22 -1.71 7.35
C PRO A 62 -3.05 -3.09 7.99
N PRO A 63 -1.93 -3.45 8.66
CA PRO A 63 -1.80 -4.78 9.25
C PRO A 63 -2.79 -5.01 10.40
N LEU A 64 -3.16 -3.97 11.16
CA LEU A 64 -4.20 -4.09 12.18
C LEU A 64 -5.57 -4.34 11.56
N LEU A 65 -5.88 -3.66 10.45
CA LEU A 65 -7.13 -3.82 9.70
C LEU A 65 -7.22 -5.17 8.99
N GLU A 66 -6.10 -5.72 8.51
CA GLU A 66 -6.00 -7.09 7.97
C GLU A 66 -6.26 -8.13 9.05
N ILE A 67 -5.66 -7.98 10.25
CA ILE A 67 -5.94 -8.87 11.39
C ILE A 67 -7.41 -8.77 11.79
N ALA A 68 -7.97 -7.57 11.86
CA ALA A 68 -9.39 -7.37 12.15
C ALA A 68 -10.28 -8.06 11.10
N GLN A 69 -9.91 -8.00 9.82
CA GLN A 69 -10.60 -8.69 8.73
C GLN A 69 -10.56 -10.21 8.91
N MET A 70 -9.39 -10.79 9.20
CA MET A 70 -9.25 -12.22 9.45
C MET A 70 -10.08 -12.67 10.67
N LEU A 71 -10.07 -11.89 11.76
CA LEU A 71 -10.87 -12.17 12.94
C LEU A 71 -12.37 -12.09 12.64
N TRP A 72 -12.78 -11.13 11.82
CA TRP A 72 -14.15 -11.01 11.36
C TRP A 72 -14.60 -12.22 10.55
N TYR A 73 -13.83 -12.63 9.52
CA TYR A 73 -14.12 -13.86 8.75
C TYR A 73 -14.22 -15.09 9.66
N LYS A 74 -13.32 -15.21 10.64
CA LYS A 74 -13.40 -16.29 11.63
C LYS A 74 -14.67 -16.22 12.49
N SER A 75 -15.09 -15.02 12.88
CA SER A 75 -16.28 -14.83 13.72
C SER A 75 -17.60 -15.15 13.00
N VAL A 76 -17.66 -14.96 11.68
CA VAL A 76 -18.85 -15.25 10.86
C VAL A 76 -18.83 -16.66 10.25
N GLY A 77 -17.79 -17.47 10.53
CA GLY A 77 -17.67 -18.85 10.05
C GLY A 77 -17.11 -19.00 8.63
N GLU A 78 -16.67 -17.90 8.01
CA GLU A 78 -16.24 -17.83 6.59
C GLU A 78 -14.71 -17.77 6.44
N PHE A 79 -13.96 -18.18 7.47
CA PHE A 79 -12.51 -18.25 7.38
C PHE A 79 -12.09 -19.43 6.50
N SER A 80 -11.34 -19.14 5.44
CA SER A 80 -10.72 -20.15 4.59
C SER A 80 -9.24 -19.89 4.38
N TRP A 81 -8.43 -20.94 4.49
CA TRP A 81 -7.02 -20.91 4.13
C TRP A 81 -6.78 -20.58 2.65
N SER A 82 -7.78 -20.76 1.78
CA SER A 82 -7.68 -20.52 0.34
C SER A 82 -7.85 -19.05 -0.06
N TYR A 83 -8.42 -18.23 0.82
CA TYR A 83 -8.81 -16.85 0.52
C TYR A 83 -8.46 -15.85 1.64
N THR A 84 -8.73 -16.20 2.90
CA THR A 84 -8.67 -15.26 4.03
C THR A 84 -7.25 -14.90 4.49
N LEU A 85 -6.22 -15.65 4.09
CA LEU A 85 -4.84 -15.28 4.46
C LEU A 85 -4.43 -13.97 3.75
N PRO A 86 -3.67 -13.10 4.44
CA PRO A 86 -3.24 -11.79 3.92
C PRO A 86 -2.05 -11.95 2.94
N LEU A 87 -2.23 -12.80 1.93
CA LEU A 87 -1.20 -13.18 0.95
C LEU A 87 -1.48 -12.63 -0.45
N HIS A 88 -2.54 -11.82 -0.60
CA HIS A 88 -2.74 -11.01 -1.80
C HIS A 88 -1.78 -9.82 -1.84
N LEU A 89 -1.61 -9.23 -3.03
CA LEU A 89 -0.61 -8.19 -3.28
C LEU A 89 -0.77 -6.96 -2.36
N CYS A 90 -2.01 -6.47 -2.17
CA CYS A 90 -2.31 -5.37 -1.26
C CYS A 90 -2.11 -5.77 0.21
N SER A 91 -2.43 -7.00 0.59
CA SER A 91 -2.20 -7.50 1.95
C SER A 91 -0.71 -7.60 2.28
N LEU A 92 0.14 -7.94 1.31
CA LEU A 92 1.60 -7.85 1.51
C LEU A 92 2.07 -6.41 1.70
N MET A 93 1.37 -5.40 1.17
CA MET A 93 1.67 -3.99 1.49
C MET A 93 1.45 -3.68 2.97
N ALA A 94 0.52 -4.37 3.64
CA ALA A 94 0.33 -4.22 5.07
C ALA A 94 1.58 -4.59 5.89
N VAL A 95 2.46 -5.43 5.35
CA VAL A 95 3.77 -5.75 5.94
C VAL A 95 4.87 -4.82 5.41
N ILE A 96 4.87 -4.57 4.10
CA ILE A 96 5.93 -3.80 3.44
C ILE A 96 5.95 -2.34 3.91
N LEU A 97 4.79 -1.72 4.14
CA LEU A 97 4.71 -0.32 4.53
C LEU A 97 5.31 -0.05 5.93
N PRO A 98 5.01 -0.82 7.00
CA PRO A 98 5.71 -0.71 8.28
C PRO A 98 7.23 -0.92 8.15
N VAL A 99 7.65 -1.96 7.45
CA VAL A 99 9.08 -2.26 7.27
C VAL A 99 9.77 -1.11 6.53
N MET A 100 9.13 -0.57 5.48
CA MET A 100 9.58 0.61 4.76
C MET A 100 9.69 1.83 5.70
N ALA A 101 8.69 2.09 6.53
CA ALA A 101 8.66 3.25 7.41
C ALA A 101 9.75 3.20 8.50
N ILE A 102 10.00 2.01 9.07
CA ILE A 102 11.03 1.79 10.09
C ILE A 102 12.44 1.86 9.48
N THR A 103 12.67 1.11 8.39
CA THR A 103 14.00 1.00 7.78
C THR A 103 14.34 2.21 6.91
N ARG A 104 13.33 2.98 6.49
CA ARG A 104 13.41 4.03 5.47
C ARG A 104 14.07 3.55 4.19
N ASN A 105 13.96 2.24 3.90
CA ASN A 105 14.66 1.62 2.79
C ASN A 105 14.13 2.15 1.46
N ARG A 106 15.04 2.66 0.62
CA ARG A 106 14.67 3.26 -0.67
C ARG A 106 14.00 2.28 -1.62
N LEU A 107 14.44 1.02 -1.67
CA LEU A 107 13.82 0.01 -2.54
C LEU A 107 12.37 -0.28 -2.13
N LEU A 108 12.07 -0.28 -0.83
CA LEU A 108 10.70 -0.46 -0.36
C LEU A 108 9.82 0.76 -0.62
N GLN A 109 10.39 1.97 -0.62
CA GLN A 109 9.67 3.18 -1.07
C GLN A 109 9.29 3.06 -2.56
N GLU A 110 10.25 2.69 -3.42
CA GLU A 110 9.98 2.42 -4.85
C GLU A 110 8.94 1.32 -5.03
N TYR A 111 9.03 0.24 -4.24
CA TYR A 111 8.08 -0.86 -4.28
C TYR A 111 6.66 -0.39 -3.90
N SER A 112 6.52 0.38 -2.81
CA SER A 112 5.22 0.92 -2.40
C SER A 112 4.61 1.84 -3.47
N PHE A 113 5.44 2.62 -4.17
CA PHE A 113 4.99 3.48 -5.25
C PHE A 113 4.59 2.69 -6.50
N ALA A 114 5.47 1.83 -7.00
CA ALA A 114 5.22 1.10 -8.25
C ALA A 114 4.14 0.02 -8.08
N ILE A 115 4.25 -0.79 -7.03
CA ILE A 115 3.40 -1.98 -6.86
C ILE A 115 2.17 -1.68 -5.99
N GLY A 116 2.24 -0.71 -5.08
CA GLY A 116 1.15 -0.40 -4.15
C GLY A 116 0.12 0.56 -4.72
N LEU A 117 0.57 1.67 -5.29
CA LEU A 117 -0.30 2.79 -5.66
C LEU A 117 -1.37 2.40 -6.69
N ALA A 118 -0.97 1.88 -7.85
CA ALA A 118 -1.91 1.66 -8.94
C ALA A 118 -2.94 0.55 -8.63
N PRO A 119 -2.54 -0.65 -8.12
CA PRO A 119 -3.51 -1.67 -7.75
C PRO A 119 -4.46 -1.23 -6.64
N ALA A 120 -3.96 -0.55 -5.59
CA ALA A 120 -4.84 -0.08 -4.52
C ALA A 120 -5.81 1.00 -5.00
N LEU A 121 -5.39 1.86 -5.94
CA LEU A 121 -6.27 2.84 -6.56
C LEU A 121 -7.37 2.16 -7.38
N MET A 122 -7.04 1.08 -8.11
CA MET A 122 -8.04 0.28 -8.81
C MET A 122 -9.02 -0.39 -7.85
N THR A 123 -8.56 -0.96 -6.72
CA THR A 123 -9.48 -1.51 -5.71
C THR A 123 -10.35 -0.43 -5.06
N LEU A 124 -9.89 0.81 -4.93
CA LEU A 124 -10.75 1.90 -4.46
C LEU A 124 -11.84 2.21 -5.48
N ILE A 125 -11.52 2.27 -6.77
CA ILE A 125 -12.47 2.61 -7.84
C ILE A 125 -13.44 1.45 -8.12
N THR A 126 -12.94 0.23 -8.10
CA THR A 126 -13.68 -1.01 -8.35
C THR A 126 -13.41 -2.02 -7.24
N PRO A 127 -13.98 -1.82 -6.03
CA PRO A 127 -13.76 -2.73 -4.92
C PRO A 127 -14.39 -4.08 -5.20
N ASP A 128 -13.71 -5.16 -4.86
CA ASP A 128 -14.24 -6.52 -4.92
C ASP A 128 -15.42 -6.74 -3.97
N VAL A 129 -15.57 -5.88 -2.95
CA VAL A 129 -16.68 -5.87 -2.00
C VAL A 129 -17.76 -4.81 -2.34
N TYR A 130 -17.85 -4.35 -3.60
CA TYR A 130 -18.78 -3.29 -4.01
C TYR A 130 -20.26 -3.58 -3.68
N TYR A 131 -20.62 -4.85 -3.53
CA TYR A 131 -21.97 -5.32 -3.23
C TYR A 131 -22.35 -5.22 -1.75
N TYR A 132 -21.38 -4.99 -0.86
CA TYR A 132 -21.66 -4.74 0.54
C TYR A 132 -22.19 -3.32 0.77
N PRO A 133 -23.10 -3.11 1.75
CA PRO A 133 -23.51 -1.78 2.18
C PRO A 133 -22.29 -0.93 2.58
N ALA A 134 -22.33 0.37 2.28
CA ALA A 134 -21.20 1.26 2.53
C ALA A 134 -20.81 1.38 4.01
N LEU A 135 -21.76 1.09 4.92
CA LEU A 135 -21.53 1.06 6.38
C LEU A 135 -21.26 -0.35 6.92
N SER A 136 -20.91 -1.33 6.09
CA SER A 136 -20.44 -2.63 6.57
C SER A 136 -18.96 -2.58 6.95
N PHE A 137 -18.57 -3.44 7.88
CA PHE A 137 -17.18 -3.57 8.33
C PHE A 137 -16.24 -3.84 7.17
N ILE A 138 -16.55 -4.84 6.32
CA ILE A 138 -15.66 -5.26 5.23
C ILE A 138 -15.48 -4.17 4.17
N TYR A 139 -16.54 -3.43 3.87
CA TYR A 139 -16.48 -2.32 2.93
C TYR A 139 -15.61 -1.18 3.47
N ILE A 140 -15.86 -0.74 4.71
CA ILE A 140 -15.07 0.32 5.36
C ILE A 140 -13.61 -0.10 5.49
N GLN A 141 -13.35 -1.34 5.93
CA GLN A 141 -12.01 -1.91 6.04
C GLN A 141 -11.30 -1.87 4.69
N THR A 142 -11.97 -2.28 3.61
CA THR A 142 -11.41 -2.27 2.25
C THR A 142 -11.05 -0.85 1.82
N MET A 143 -11.95 0.12 2.02
CA MET A 143 -11.70 1.52 1.68
C MET A 143 -10.54 2.12 2.49
N LEU A 144 -10.44 1.80 3.79
CA LEU A 144 -9.37 2.30 4.66
C LEU A 144 -8.00 1.71 4.29
N VAL A 145 -7.90 0.38 4.14
CA VAL A 145 -6.63 -0.29 3.82
C VAL A 145 -6.07 0.24 2.49
N HIS A 146 -6.88 0.22 1.43
CA HIS A 146 -6.44 0.69 0.11
C HIS A 146 -6.24 2.21 0.08
N GLY A 147 -7.04 2.95 0.84
CA GLY A 147 -6.85 4.38 1.08
C GLY A 147 -5.47 4.70 1.63
N ILE A 148 -4.99 3.94 2.61
CA ILE A 148 -3.69 4.15 3.25
C ILE A 148 -2.53 3.67 2.36
N ILE A 149 -2.70 2.52 1.68
CA ILE A 149 -1.71 2.01 0.71
C ILE A 149 -1.45 3.02 -0.40
N CYS A 150 -2.47 3.74 -0.87
CA CYS A 150 -2.32 4.86 -1.80
C CYS A 150 -1.73 6.11 -1.13
N LEU A 151 -2.21 6.47 0.07
CA LEU A 151 -1.80 7.70 0.75
C LEU A 151 -0.31 7.74 1.03
N ILE A 152 0.31 6.67 1.50
CA ILE A 152 1.72 6.67 1.90
C ILE A 152 2.67 7.04 0.73
N PRO A 153 2.64 6.39 -0.45
CA PRO A 153 3.47 6.78 -1.58
C PRO A 153 3.15 8.20 -2.09
N LEU A 154 1.88 8.60 -2.13
CA LEU A 154 1.51 9.98 -2.50
C LEU A 154 2.06 11.00 -1.51
N PHE A 155 1.97 10.71 -0.21
CA PHE A 155 2.52 11.55 0.85
C PHE A 155 4.04 11.68 0.73
N MET A 156 4.74 10.60 0.41
CA MET A 156 6.18 10.66 0.16
C MET A 156 6.51 11.58 -1.04
N VAL A 157 5.75 11.47 -2.13
CA VAL A 157 5.91 12.33 -3.32
C VAL A 157 5.66 13.80 -2.98
N PHE A 158 4.51 14.13 -2.39
CA PHE A 158 4.07 15.51 -2.21
C PHE A 158 4.67 16.20 -0.99
N CYS A 159 4.95 15.47 0.10
CA CYS A 159 5.43 16.06 1.35
C CYS A 159 6.92 15.80 1.61
N MET A 160 7.49 14.71 1.11
CA MET A 160 8.85 14.28 1.46
C MET A 160 9.85 14.39 0.31
N GLY A 161 9.41 14.80 -0.87
CA GLY A 161 10.28 14.98 -2.05
C GLY A 161 10.77 13.65 -2.63
N PHE A 162 10.11 12.53 -2.33
CA PHE A 162 10.36 11.25 -2.98
C PHE A 162 10.04 11.37 -4.48
N ARG A 163 10.95 10.88 -5.31
CA ARG A 163 10.82 10.88 -6.76
C ARG A 163 11.11 9.47 -7.26
N PRO A 164 10.14 8.72 -7.79
CA PRO A 164 10.37 7.34 -8.22
C PRO A 164 11.43 7.28 -9.32
N ASP A 165 12.33 6.30 -9.24
CA ASP A 165 13.47 6.15 -10.16
C ASP A 165 13.29 4.91 -11.03
N ILE A 166 13.10 5.12 -12.33
CA ILE A 166 12.89 4.03 -13.31
C ILE A 166 14.04 3.01 -13.31
N ARG A 167 15.26 3.43 -12.93
CA ARG A 167 16.43 2.55 -12.83
C ARG A 167 16.28 1.50 -11.72
N ARG A 168 15.38 1.70 -10.76
CA ARG A 168 15.08 0.76 -9.68
C ARG A 168 13.93 -0.18 -10.00
N LEU A 169 13.15 0.11 -11.05
CA LEU A 169 12.00 -0.68 -11.46
C LEU A 169 12.35 -2.16 -11.72
N PRO A 170 13.49 -2.54 -12.34
CA PRO A 170 13.84 -3.95 -12.50
C PRO A 170 13.98 -4.70 -11.16
N LYS A 171 14.51 -4.05 -10.11
CA LYS A 171 14.62 -4.66 -8.78
C LYS A 171 13.25 -4.80 -8.11
N VAL A 172 12.36 -3.83 -8.32
CA VAL A 172 10.98 -3.88 -7.83
C VAL A 172 10.21 -5.01 -8.52
N ILE A 173 10.35 -5.16 -9.84
CA ILE A 173 9.78 -6.27 -10.61
C ILE A 173 10.33 -7.60 -10.12
N ALA A 174 11.64 -7.70 -9.86
CA ALA A 174 12.23 -8.93 -9.32
C ALA A 174 11.63 -9.32 -7.96
N ILE A 175 11.34 -8.36 -7.07
CA ILE A 175 10.63 -8.63 -5.81
C ILE A 175 9.22 -9.12 -6.10
N LEU A 176 8.46 -8.45 -6.98
CA LEU A 176 7.10 -8.86 -7.34
C LEU A 176 7.06 -10.29 -7.88
N VAL A 177 7.95 -10.60 -8.84
CA VAL A 177 8.07 -11.94 -9.43
C VAL A 177 8.48 -12.97 -8.39
N GLY A 178 9.41 -12.63 -7.48
CA GLY A 178 9.80 -13.50 -6.37
C GLY A 178 8.63 -13.80 -5.43
N LEU A 179 7.81 -12.81 -5.08
CA LEU A 179 6.60 -12.99 -4.27
C LEU A 179 5.55 -13.82 -5.01
N ALA A 180 5.32 -13.55 -6.30
CA ALA A 180 4.42 -14.35 -7.12
C ALA A 180 4.88 -15.81 -7.21
N ALA A 181 6.18 -16.07 -7.40
CA ALA A 181 6.74 -17.41 -7.41
C ALA A 181 6.54 -18.11 -6.05
N ALA A 182 6.67 -17.39 -4.94
CA ALA A 182 6.40 -17.92 -3.61
C ALA A 182 4.91 -18.26 -3.40
N MET A 183 3.98 -17.57 -4.09
CA MET A 183 2.54 -17.87 -4.01
C MET A 183 2.16 -19.17 -4.73
N VAL A 184 2.97 -19.67 -5.66
CA VAL A 184 2.70 -20.95 -6.37
C VAL A 184 2.60 -22.14 -5.41
N PRO A 185 3.59 -22.45 -4.56
CA PRO A 185 3.47 -23.53 -3.58
C PRO A 185 2.40 -23.22 -2.52
N VAL A 186 2.21 -21.96 -2.11
CA VAL A 186 1.16 -21.57 -1.15
C VAL A 186 -0.22 -21.93 -1.71
N ASN A 187 -0.53 -21.53 -2.93
CA ASN A 187 -1.80 -21.85 -3.59
C ASN A 187 -2.03 -23.36 -3.68
N LYS A 188 -0.98 -24.13 -3.92
CA LYS A 188 -1.05 -25.60 -3.94
C LYS A 188 -1.35 -26.19 -2.56
N LEU A 189 -0.76 -25.64 -1.50
CA LEU A 189 -0.94 -26.11 -0.12
C LEU A 189 -2.29 -25.70 0.47
N THR A 190 -2.79 -24.52 0.13
CA THR A 190 -4.04 -23.99 0.67
C THR A 190 -5.27 -24.26 -0.21
N GLY A 191 -5.06 -24.73 -1.44
CA GLY A 191 -6.10 -24.79 -2.47
C GLY A 191 -6.58 -23.39 -2.92
N GLY A 192 -5.75 -22.36 -2.68
CA GLY A 192 -6.08 -20.96 -2.92
C GLY A 192 -5.69 -20.41 -4.29
N ASN A 193 -5.97 -19.12 -4.47
CA ASN A 193 -5.63 -18.36 -5.68
C ASN A 193 -5.06 -16.98 -5.34
N TYR A 194 -4.08 -16.96 -4.44
CA TYR A 194 -3.29 -15.78 -4.14
C TYR A 194 -2.61 -15.26 -5.40
N PHE A 195 -2.58 -13.93 -5.51
CA PHE A 195 -2.10 -13.20 -6.69
C PHE A 195 -2.87 -13.49 -7.98
N PHE A 196 -3.98 -14.23 -7.91
CA PHE A 196 -4.78 -14.63 -9.08
C PHE A 196 -3.94 -15.33 -10.15
N LEU A 197 -3.07 -16.24 -9.72
CA LEU A 197 -2.15 -16.97 -10.60
C LEU A 197 -2.80 -18.16 -11.33
N SER A 198 -3.88 -18.71 -10.79
CA SER A 198 -4.54 -19.91 -11.32
C SER A 198 -5.77 -19.57 -12.17
N TYR A 199 -6.57 -18.61 -11.71
CA TYR A 199 -7.75 -18.08 -12.41
C TYR A 199 -7.89 -16.57 -12.17
N PRO A 200 -8.52 -15.82 -13.10
CA PRO A 200 -8.63 -14.38 -12.98
C PRO A 200 -9.48 -13.96 -11.78
N ALA A 201 -9.22 -12.76 -11.26
CA ALA A 201 -10.08 -12.14 -10.26
C ALA A 201 -11.45 -11.82 -10.88
N PRO A 202 -12.58 -12.28 -10.30
CA PRO A 202 -13.91 -11.98 -10.81
C PRO A 202 -14.18 -10.47 -10.88
N GLY A 203 -14.81 -9.99 -11.95
CA GLY A 203 -15.15 -8.58 -12.14
C GLY A 203 -13.96 -7.66 -12.41
N SER A 204 -12.76 -8.21 -12.64
CA SER A 204 -11.55 -7.44 -12.93
C SER A 204 -11.19 -7.47 -14.42
N PRO A 205 -10.29 -6.58 -14.89
CA PRO A 205 -9.73 -6.67 -16.24
C PRO A 205 -9.10 -8.04 -16.56
N MET A 206 -8.65 -8.79 -15.54
CA MET A 206 -8.08 -10.12 -15.72
C MET A 206 -9.09 -11.11 -16.28
N GLU A 207 -10.38 -10.94 -15.96
CA GLU A 207 -11.45 -11.79 -16.49
C GLU A 207 -11.65 -11.57 -17.99
N ALA A 208 -11.67 -10.32 -18.43
CA ALA A 208 -11.71 -9.97 -19.85
C ALA A 208 -10.47 -10.50 -20.60
N PHE A 209 -9.29 -10.44 -19.97
CA PHE A 209 -8.08 -11.04 -20.53
C PHE A 209 -8.16 -12.56 -20.64
N ALA A 210 -8.69 -13.24 -19.61
CA ALA A 210 -8.88 -14.68 -19.65
C ALA A 210 -9.89 -15.11 -20.71
N GLN A 211 -10.95 -14.33 -20.94
CA GLN A 211 -11.89 -14.56 -22.04
C GLN A 211 -11.22 -14.37 -23.41
N ALA A 212 -10.29 -13.41 -23.53
CA ALA A 212 -9.61 -13.11 -24.78
C ALA A 212 -8.49 -14.10 -25.15
N VAL A 213 -7.67 -14.54 -24.17
CA VAL A 213 -6.46 -15.35 -24.43
C VAL A 213 -6.39 -16.68 -23.65
N GLY A 214 -7.31 -16.93 -22.72
CA GLY A 214 -7.35 -18.15 -21.91
C GLY A 214 -6.44 -18.13 -20.66
N SER A 215 -6.58 -19.16 -19.82
CA SER A 215 -5.68 -19.44 -18.70
C SER A 215 -4.56 -20.39 -19.14
N PRO A 216 -3.29 -20.18 -18.74
CA PRO A 216 -2.77 -19.13 -17.86
C PRO A 216 -2.36 -17.83 -18.60
N TRP A 217 -2.64 -17.74 -19.90
CA TRP A 217 -2.13 -16.68 -20.78
C TRP A 217 -2.61 -15.26 -20.41
N TYR A 218 -3.71 -15.11 -19.69
CA TYR A 218 -4.20 -13.81 -19.19
C TYR A 218 -3.20 -13.07 -18.29
N LEU A 219 -2.22 -13.78 -17.70
CA LEU A 219 -1.16 -13.18 -16.91
C LEU A 219 -0.28 -12.22 -17.74
N ILE A 220 -0.13 -12.49 -19.04
CA ILE A 220 0.64 -11.63 -19.96
C ILE A 220 -0.01 -10.25 -20.12
N PRO A 221 -1.27 -10.12 -20.61
CA PRO A 221 -1.93 -8.81 -20.70
C PRO A 221 -2.15 -8.17 -19.32
N THR A 222 -2.28 -8.96 -18.24
CA THR A 222 -2.29 -8.41 -16.86
C THR A 222 -0.98 -7.72 -16.52
N PHE A 223 0.16 -8.36 -16.82
CA PHE A 223 1.48 -7.76 -16.63
C PHE A 223 1.68 -6.53 -17.51
N LEU A 224 1.25 -6.59 -18.77
CA LEU A 224 1.32 -5.45 -19.70
C LEU A 224 0.48 -4.25 -19.21
N LEU A 225 -0.72 -4.50 -18.67
CA LEU A 225 -1.52 -3.47 -18.02
C LEU A 225 -0.76 -2.85 -16.84
N GLY A 226 -0.10 -3.68 -16.02
CA GLY A 226 0.80 -3.21 -14.97
C GLY A 226 1.91 -2.29 -15.51
N CYS A 227 2.57 -2.66 -16.61
CA CYS A 227 3.57 -1.84 -17.27
C CYS A 227 3.02 -0.49 -17.77
N VAL A 228 1.80 -0.48 -18.34
CA VAL A 228 1.13 0.76 -18.77
C VAL A 228 0.85 1.67 -17.57
N LEU A 229 0.34 1.10 -16.47
CA LEU A 229 0.07 1.85 -15.24
C LEU A 229 1.36 2.40 -14.62
N TRP A 230 2.46 1.64 -14.64
CA TRP A 230 3.78 2.16 -14.24
C TRP A 230 4.29 3.25 -15.17
N ALA A 231 4.15 3.09 -16.48
CA ALA A 231 4.54 4.15 -17.42
C ALA A 231 3.79 5.45 -17.11
N GLY A 232 2.48 5.38 -16.88
CA GLY A 232 1.66 6.52 -16.49
C GLY A 232 2.07 7.15 -15.16
N SER A 233 2.37 6.34 -14.13
CA SER A 233 2.75 6.86 -12.81
C SER A 233 4.18 7.44 -12.77
N TYR A 234 5.10 6.95 -13.61
CA TYR A 234 6.47 7.44 -13.70
C TYR A 234 6.61 8.63 -14.68
N LEU A 235 5.70 8.77 -15.66
CA LEU A 235 5.78 9.80 -16.71
C LEU A 235 5.98 11.23 -16.19
N PRO A 236 5.24 11.71 -15.17
CA PRO A 236 5.44 13.07 -14.65
C PRO A 236 6.86 13.32 -14.11
N PHE A 237 7.51 12.27 -13.61
CA PHE A 237 8.84 12.35 -13.01
C PHE A 237 9.95 12.26 -14.06
N ILE A 238 9.71 11.57 -15.16
CA ILE A 238 10.62 11.50 -16.30
C ILE A 238 10.61 12.84 -17.06
N ILE A 239 9.44 13.44 -17.27
CA ILE A 239 9.33 14.73 -17.97
C ILE A 239 9.86 15.89 -17.11
N SER A 240 9.63 15.86 -15.79
CA SER A 240 10.05 16.91 -14.85
C SER A 240 11.53 16.79 -14.42
N SER A 241 12.39 16.14 -15.21
CA SER A 241 13.77 15.75 -14.86
C SER A 241 14.76 16.89 -14.53
N HIS A 242 14.30 18.13 -14.35
CA HIS A 242 15.10 19.29 -13.96
C HIS A 242 15.04 19.61 -12.47
N ILE A 243 14.28 18.86 -11.65
CA ILE A 243 14.26 19.05 -10.19
C ILE A 243 15.05 17.92 -9.53
N PRO A 244 16.32 18.16 -9.12
CA PRO A 244 17.14 17.13 -8.49
C PRO A 244 16.47 16.61 -7.23
N GLU A 245 16.50 15.28 -7.07
CA GLU A 245 16.11 14.62 -5.83
C GLU A 245 16.87 15.26 -4.66
N ARG A 246 16.16 15.83 -3.69
CA ARG A 246 16.80 16.20 -2.42
C ARG A 246 17.27 14.91 -1.76
N LYS A 247 18.58 14.66 -1.79
CA LYS A 247 19.22 13.55 -1.06
C LYS A 247 18.95 13.71 0.43
N TYR A 248 17.88 13.12 0.93
CA TYR A 248 17.56 13.14 2.35
C TYR A 248 18.39 12.07 3.09
N GLY A 249 19.54 12.52 3.62
CA GLY A 249 20.00 12.19 4.97
C GLY A 249 20.15 10.73 5.39
N LEU A 250 21.09 9.98 4.77
CA LEU A 250 21.74 8.82 5.41
C LEU A 250 23.20 9.10 5.84
N LYS A 251 23.74 10.29 5.53
CA LYS A 251 25.14 10.66 5.87
C LYS A 251 25.30 11.72 6.98
N GLY A 252 24.22 12.35 7.44
CA GLY A 252 24.28 13.42 8.45
C GLY A 252 24.52 12.93 9.87
N ASN A 253 23.97 11.76 10.24
CA ASN A 253 23.97 11.30 11.63
C ASN A 253 25.18 10.42 11.98
N LEU A 254 25.77 9.68 11.04
CA LEU A 254 27.00 8.92 11.34
C LEU A 254 28.22 9.82 11.56
N ARG A 255 28.36 10.92 10.82
CA ARG A 255 29.47 11.87 11.02
C ARG A 255 29.36 12.65 12.33
N LYS A 256 28.15 12.86 12.85
CA LYS A 256 27.93 13.48 14.16
C LYS A 256 28.14 12.50 15.32
N ALA A 257 27.83 11.21 15.11
CA ALA A 257 28.05 10.15 16.10
C ALA A 257 29.52 9.68 16.20
N LEU A 258 30.32 9.88 15.15
CA LEU A 258 31.74 9.49 15.09
C LEU A 258 32.72 10.64 15.37
N ARG A 259 32.26 11.83 15.79
CA ARG A 259 33.18 12.83 16.34
C ARG A 259 33.58 12.38 17.75
N PRO A 260 34.86 12.08 18.03
CA PRO A 260 35.30 11.89 19.41
C PRO A 260 35.00 13.18 20.18
N LYS A 261 34.51 13.06 21.42
CA LYS A 261 34.44 14.16 22.39
C LYS A 261 35.85 14.58 22.81
N ALA A 262 36.65 15.11 21.90
CA ALA A 262 38.02 15.52 22.15
C ALA A 262 38.16 17.03 22.39
N SER A 263 37.09 17.74 22.82
CA SER A 263 37.21 19.18 23.13
C SER A 263 36.58 19.61 24.47
N GLU A 264 36.24 18.66 25.35
CA GLU A 264 35.82 18.96 26.74
C GLU A 264 36.88 18.57 27.79
N ALA A 265 37.95 17.87 27.38
CA ALA A 265 39.04 17.49 28.28
C ALA A 265 40.12 18.59 28.40
N GLU A 266 40.46 19.31 27.32
CA GLU A 266 41.53 20.32 27.34
C GLU A 266 41.16 21.60 28.12
N THR A 267 39.87 21.93 28.25
CA THR A 267 39.45 23.15 28.97
C THR A 267 39.47 22.98 30.50
N LYS A 268 39.49 21.74 31.01
CA LYS A 268 39.55 21.49 32.46
C LYS A 268 40.97 21.43 33.00
N GLU A 269 41.95 21.08 32.18
CA GLU A 269 43.35 20.99 32.61
C GLU A 269 44.02 22.37 32.72
N SER A 270 43.61 23.36 31.90
CA SER A 270 44.14 24.73 31.99
C SER A 270 43.54 25.57 33.13
N ALA A 271 42.46 25.10 33.77
CA ALA A 271 41.79 25.78 34.88
C ALA A 271 42.29 25.33 36.26
N LEU A 272 43.04 24.23 36.32
CA LEU A 272 43.63 23.68 37.55
C LEU A 272 45.11 24.10 37.76
N GLN A 273 45.69 24.84 36.81
CA GLN A 273 47.06 25.35 36.87
C GLN A 273 47.15 26.89 37.00
N ARG A 274 46.11 27.55 37.50
CA ARG A 274 46.13 28.97 37.87
C ARG A 274 45.71 29.19 39.31
#